data_AF-A0A1H9I159-F1
#
_entry.id   AF-A0A1H9I159-F1
#
_cell.length_a   1.000
_cell.length_b   1.000
_cell.length_c   1.000
_cell.angle_alpha   90.00
_cell.angle_beta   90.00
_cell.angle_gamma   90.00
#
_symmetry.space_group_name_H-M   'P 1'
#
loop_
_entity.id
_entity.type
_entity.pdbx_description
1 polymer ?
#
loop_
_entity_poly.entity_id
_entity_poly.type
_entity_poly.pdbx_seq_one_letter_code
_entity_poly.pdbx_strand_id
1 'polypeptide(L)'
;MDFKEMKQTILSLQREDYENFIKAIISIEKDTEDEELLDALYDYYIDVSDLCLINDEFDDAIYVYEEDDSEEPLCRKMLNRSYF
;
A
#
# COMPACT_ATOMS: atom_id res chain seq x y z
N MET A 1 1.62 0.49 20.61
CA MET A 1 0.40 0.52 19.80
C MET A 1 0.26 -0.83 19.14
N ASP A 2 -0.85 -1.53 19.36
CA ASP A 2 -1.12 -2.81 18.69
C ASP A 2 -1.63 -2.60 17.25
N PHE A 3 -1.86 -3.68 16.51
CA PHE A 3 -2.38 -3.61 15.13
C PHE A 3 -3.71 -2.84 15.04
N LYS A 4 -4.64 -3.08 15.98
CA LYS A 4 -5.97 -2.45 15.96
C LYS A 4 -5.86 -0.95 16.25
N GLU A 5 -5.06 -0.59 17.25
CA GLU A 5 -4.80 0.80 17.59
C GLU A 5 -4.08 1.54 16.44
N MET A 6 -3.09 0.90 15.80
CA MET A 6 -2.38 1.45 14.64
C MET A 6 -3.34 1.68 13.47
N LYS A 7 -4.14 0.66 13.13
CA LYS A 7 -5.13 0.76 12.07
C LYS A 7 -6.13 1.88 12.35
N GLN A 8 -6.63 2.01 13.58
CA GLN A 8 -7.56 3.09 13.92
C GLN A 8 -6.92 4.47 13.82
N THR A 9 -5.66 4.62 14.24
CA THR A 9 -4.91 5.87 14.11
C THR A 9 -4.75 6.27 12.64
N ILE A 10 -4.36 5.33 11.78
CA ILE A 10 -4.23 5.58 10.34
C ILE A 10 -5.59 5.94 9.72
N LEU A 11 -6.65 5.21 10.07
CA LEU A 11 -8.01 5.50 9.61
C LEU A 11 -8.52 6.87 10.07
N SER A 12 -8.14 7.35 11.26
CA SER A 12 -8.50 8.70 11.69
C SER A 12 -7.77 9.77 10.89
N LEU A 13 -6.47 9.59 10.62
CA LEU A 13 -5.67 10.52 9.80
C LEU A 13 -6.22 10.62 8.38
N GLN A 14 -6.50 9.46 7.75
CA GLN A 14 -7.11 9.38 6.42
C GLN A 14 -8.44 10.14 6.32
N ARG A 15 -9.27 10.09 7.37
CA ARG A 15 -10.60 10.73 7.40
C ARG A 15 -10.54 12.23 7.69
N GLU A 16 -9.55 12.66 8.45
CA GLU A 16 -9.37 14.06 8.83
C GLU A 16 -8.86 14.88 7.65
N ASP A 17 -7.85 14.37 6.95
CA ASP A 17 -7.22 15.03 5.81
C ASP A 17 -6.69 13.99 4.83
N TYR A 18 -7.53 13.61 3.87
CA TYR A 18 -7.19 12.57 2.91
C TYR A 18 -6.03 12.97 1.99
N GLU A 19 -5.97 14.24 1.60
CA GLU A 19 -4.95 14.76 0.70
C GLU A 19 -3.57 14.73 1.36
N ASN A 20 -3.43 15.33 2.55
CA ASN A 20 -2.16 15.32 3.27
C ASN A 20 -1.79 13.92 3.76
N PHE A 21 -2.78 13.06 4.05
CA PHE A 21 -2.52 11.65 4.33
C PHE A 21 -1.83 10.93 3.16
N ILE A 22 -2.35 11.09 1.93
CA ILE A 22 -1.78 10.48 0.73
C ILE A 22 -0.39 11.07 0.43
N LYS A 23 -0.24 12.39 0.49
CA LYS A 23 1.05 13.07 0.29
C LYS A 23 2.10 12.60 1.30
N ALA A 24 1.73 12.43 2.57
CA ALA A 24 2.64 11.93 3.60
C ALA A 24 3.11 10.49 3.30
N ILE A 25 2.23 9.61 2.81
CA ILE A 25 2.63 8.25 2.41
C ILE A 25 3.62 8.31 1.24
N ILE A 26 3.30 9.09 0.20
CA ILE A 26 4.17 9.23 -0.98
C ILE A 26 5.53 9.80 -0.58
N SER A 27 5.56 10.83 0.27
CA SER A 27 6.76 11.43 0.83
C SER A 27 7.64 10.40 1.53
N ILE A 28 7.06 9.56 2.38
CA ILE A 28 7.78 8.50 3.11
C ILE A 28 8.32 7.44 2.16
N GLU A 29 7.53 6.97 1.19
CA GLU A 29 7.94 5.91 0.27
C GLU A 29 9.01 6.35 -0.73
N LYS A 30 8.97 7.62 -1.14
CA LYS A 30 9.88 8.18 -2.15
C LYS A 30 11.02 8.99 -1.57
N ASP A 31 11.04 9.18 -0.25
CA ASP A 31 12.03 10.00 0.47
C ASP A 31 12.11 11.44 -0.12
N THR A 32 10.95 12.10 -0.22
CA THR A 32 10.81 13.45 -0.80
C THR A 32 9.96 14.37 0.07
N GLU A 33 10.36 15.64 0.16
CA GLU A 33 9.68 16.72 0.90
C GLU A 33 9.25 17.86 -0.03
N ASP A 34 9.36 17.66 -1.36
CA ASP A 34 8.98 18.66 -2.37
C ASP A 34 7.44 18.76 -2.48
N GLU A 35 6.88 19.82 -1.90
CA GLU A 35 5.44 20.06 -1.86
C GLU A 35 4.81 20.18 -3.26
N GLU A 36 5.49 20.83 -4.23
CA GLU A 36 4.95 20.97 -5.60
C GLU A 36 4.88 19.61 -6.31
N LEU A 37 5.88 18.76 -6.09
CA LEU A 37 5.88 17.38 -6.60
C LEU A 37 4.77 16.55 -5.93
N LEU A 38 4.59 16.67 -4.62
CA LEU A 38 3.57 15.94 -3.87
C LEU A 38 2.15 16.34 -4.29
N ASP A 39 1.92 17.62 -4.56
CA ASP A 39 0.67 18.13 -5.13
C ASP A 39 0.37 17.47 -6.48
N ALA A 40 1.35 17.49 -7.41
CA ALA A 40 1.19 16.89 -8.72
C ALA A 40 0.95 15.36 -8.68
N LEU A 41 1.62 14.66 -7.75
CA LEU A 41 1.43 13.22 -7.56
C LEU A 41 0.07 12.89 -6.95
N TYR A 42 -0.45 13.73 -6.06
CA TYR A 42 -1.79 13.58 -5.51
C TYR A 42 -2.87 13.77 -6.58
N ASP A 43 -2.75 14.82 -7.40
CA ASP A 43 -3.68 15.05 -8.52
C ASP A 43 -3.69 13.84 -9.48
N TYR A 44 -2.51 13.34 -9.82
CA TYR A 44 -2.38 12.12 -10.63
C TYR A 44 -3.02 10.89 -9.97
N TYR A 45 -2.86 10.74 -8.65
CA TYR A 45 -3.45 9.63 -7.89
C TYR A 45 -4.99 9.68 -7.91
N ILE A 46 -5.61 10.85 -7.74
CA ILE A 46 -7.07 11.00 -7.76
C ILE A 46 -7.66 10.79 -9.16
N ASP A 47 -6.94 11.22 -10.20
CA ASP A 47 -7.41 11.11 -11.59
C ASP A 47 -7.35 9.67 -12.13
N VAL A 48 -6.46 8.83 -11.61
CA VAL A 48 -6.29 7.44 -12.04
C VAL A 48 -7.09 6.51 -11.12
N SER A 49 -8.19 5.95 -11.65
CA SER A 49 -9.13 5.12 -10.86
C SER A 49 -8.52 3.88 -10.21
N ASP A 50 -7.41 3.37 -10.77
CA ASP A 50 -6.85 2.06 -10.42
C ASP A 50 -5.47 2.16 -9.76
N LEU A 51 -5.06 3.35 -9.28
CA LEU A 51 -3.73 3.50 -8.65
C LEU A 51 -3.76 3.06 -7.19
N CYS A 52 -2.88 2.13 -6.83
CA CYS A 52 -2.58 1.75 -5.45
C CYS A 52 -1.24 2.34 -5.00
N LEU A 53 -1.14 2.75 -3.74
CA LEU A 53 0.14 3.19 -3.15
C LEU A 53 0.96 1.99 -2.66
N ILE A 54 0.29 1.05 -2.02
CA ILE A 54 0.89 -0.20 -1.58
C ILE A 54 1.22 -1.05 -2.82
N ASN A 55 2.34 -1.77 -2.78
CA ASN A 55 2.82 -2.59 -3.89
C ASN A 55 1.79 -3.65 -4.35
N ASP A 56 1.48 -3.68 -5.65
CA ASP A 56 0.55 -4.63 -6.26
C ASP A 56 0.94 -6.11 -6.04
N GLU A 57 2.22 -6.41 -5.74
CA GLU A 57 2.67 -7.77 -5.36
C GLU A 57 1.92 -8.32 -4.13
N PHE A 58 1.35 -7.44 -3.28
CA PHE A 58 0.51 -7.87 -2.17
C PHE A 58 -0.81 -8.48 -2.63
N ASP A 59 -1.38 -8.06 -3.76
CA ASP A 59 -2.61 -8.66 -4.29
C ASP A 59 -2.34 -10.11 -4.74
N ASP A 60 -1.20 -10.33 -5.40
CA ASP A 60 -0.73 -11.67 -5.74
C ASP A 60 -0.45 -12.50 -4.48
N ALA A 61 0.17 -11.90 -3.47
CA ALA A 61 0.46 -12.58 -2.21
C ALA A 61 -0.82 -12.98 -1.46
N ILE A 62 -1.85 -12.13 -1.48
CA ILE A 62 -3.16 -12.43 -0.91
C ILE A 62 -3.81 -13.58 -1.69
N TYR A 63 -3.85 -13.49 -3.03
CA TYR A 63 -4.40 -14.55 -3.86
C TYR A 63 -3.74 -15.90 -3.58
N VAL A 64 -2.40 -15.93 -3.51
CA VAL A 64 -1.63 -17.14 -3.19
C VAL A 64 -1.93 -17.64 -1.78
N TYR A 65 -2.04 -16.73 -0.81
CA TYR A 65 -2.35 -17.11 0.57
C TYR A 65 -3.74 -17.73 0.71
N GLU A 66 -4.72 -17.21 -0.04
CA GLU A 66 -6.12 -17.64 0.01
C GLU A 66 -6.38 -18.94 -0.79
N GLU A 67 -5.69 -19.14 -1.91
CA GLU A 67 -5.94 -20.29 -2.81
C GLU A 67 -5.03 -21.51 -2.53
N ASP A 68 -3.88 -21.31 -1.88
CA ASP A 68 -2.94 -22.39 -1.58
C ASP A 68 -3.08 -22.84 -0.12
N ASP A 69 -3.78 -23.95 0.10
CA ASP A 69 -3.99 -24.56 1.43
C ASP A 69 -2.73 -25.23 2.03
N SER A 70 -1.58 -25.16 1.34
CA SER A 70 -0.35 -25.76 1.89
C SER A 70 0.14 -25.01 3.13
N GLU A 71 0.74 -25.77 4.04
CA GLU A 71 1.39 -25.25 5.26
C GLU A 71 2.75 -24.55 4.97
N GLU A 72 3.09 -24.36 3.69
CA GLU A 72 4.32 -23.65 3.33
C GLU A 72 4.24 -22.17 3.73
N PRO A 73 5.35 -21.54 4.12
CA PRO A 73 5.35 -20.11 4.38
C PRO A 73 5.09 -19.33 3.09
N LEU A 74 4.35 -18.22 3.17
CA LEU A 74 3.97 -17.39 2.01
C LEU A 74 5.17 -16.99 1.12
N CYS A 75 6.32 -16.70 1.72
CA CYS A 75 7.55 -16.39 0.97
C CYS A 75 7.99 -17.54 0.04
N ARG A 76 7.77 -18.80 0.44
CA ARG A 76 8.08 -19.97 -0.38
C ARG A 76 7.06 -20.15 -1.49
N LYS A 77 5.77 -19.95 -1.19
CA LYS A 77 4.68 -19.99 -2.17
C LYS A 77 4.91 -18.96 -3.30
N MET A 78 5.22 -17.72 -2.92
CA MET A 78 5.52 -16.63 -3.86
C MET A 78 6.75 -16.92 -4.73
N LEU A 79 7.83 -17.44 -4.15
CA LEU A 79 9.03 -17.82 -4.90
C LEU A 79 8.79 -18.93 -5.92
N ASN A 80 7.90 -19.89 -5.64
CA ASN A 80 7.63 -20.98 -6.58
C ASN A 80 6.76 -20.52 -7.77
N ARG A 81 6.02 -19.42 -7.63
CA ARG A 81 5.14 -18.88 -8.67
C ARG A 81 5.88 -18.06 -9.73
N SER A 82 7.00 -17.41 -9.38
CA SER A 82 7.78 -16.56 -10.28
C SER A 82 8.64 -17.31 -11.32
N TYR A 83 8.65 -18.64 -11.29
CA TYR A 83 9.41 -19.50 -12.22
C TYR A 83 8.54 -20.23 -13.27
N PHE A 84 7.27 -19.86 -13.45
CA PHE A 84 6.37 -20.42 -14.46
C PHE A 84 5.69 -19.35 -15.32
#